data_AF-A0A8S2PBG6-F1
#
_entry.id   AF-A0A8S2PBG6-F1
#
_cell.length_a   1.000
_cell.length_b   1.000
_cell.length_c   1.000
_cell.angle_alpha   90.00
_cell.angle_beta   90.00
_cell.angle_gamma   90.00
#
_symmetry.space_group_name_H-M   'P 1'
#
loop_
_entity.id
_entity.type
_entity.pdbx_description
1 polymer ?
#
loop_
_entity_poly.entity_id
_entity_poly.type
_entity_poly.pdbx_seq_one_letter_code
_entity_poly.pdbx_strand_id
1 'polypeptide(L)'
;MLTILCHLAYIISLTLALYETEKLHNHQANADPFLIEIYWTTHDYNLHTVASLQVVTNPLATREFSPVHQQVFANLKQLNAEYTRYAVWFPYPKLAVAELDPPSGIFQCGNV
;
A
#
# COMPACT_ATOMS: atom_id res chain seq x y z
N MET A 1 59.28 -17.00 -0.97
CA MET A 1 58.49 -18.15 -0.46
C MET A 1 57.18 -17.70 0.20
N LEU A 2 57.20 -16.70 1.10
CA LEU A 2 56.01 -16.22 1.81
C LEU A 2 54.94 -15.55 0.91
N THR A 3 55.36 -14.85 -0.14
CA THR A 3 54.46 -14.18 -1.11
C THR A 3 53.65 -15.16 -1.96
N ILE A 4 54.24 -16.30 -2.31
CA ILE A 4 53.58 -17.36 -3.10
C ILE A 4 52.50 -18.06 -2.26
N LEU A 5 52.79 -18.31 -0.98
CA LEU A 5 51.81 -18.88 -0.03
C LEU A 5 50.63 -17.93 0.20
N CYS A 6 50.87 -16.62 0.26
CA CYS A 6 49.82 -15.63 0.44
C CYS A 6 48.89 -15.52 -0.79
N HIS A 7 49.44 -15.61 -2.01
CA HIS A 7 48.64 -15.63 -3.23
C HIS A 7 47.82 -16.91 -3.37
N LEU A 8 48.38 -18.06 -3.02
CA LEU A 8 47.64 -19.32 -3.02
C LEU A 8 46.47 -19.30 -2.02
N ALA A 9 46.70 -18.79 -0.81
CA ALA A 9 45.64 -18.65 0.19
C ALA A 9 44.51 -17.71 -0.30
N TYR A 10 44.87 -16.58 -0.91
CA TYR A 10 43.89 -15.63 -1.44
C TYR A 10 43.05 -16.22 -2.58
N ILE A 11 43.68 -16.97 -3.50
CA ILE A 11 42.96 -17.66 -4.59
C ILE A 11 42.02 -18.71 -4.02
N ILE A 12 42.45 -19.49 -3.04
CA ILE A 12 41.61 -20.52 -2.39
C ILE A 12 40.41 -19.87 -1.68
N SER A 13 40.60 -18.75 -0.98
CA SER A 13 39.50 -18.02 -0.35
C SER A 13 38.50 -17.48 -1.38
N LEU A 14 38.98 -16.97 -2.51
CA LEU A 14 38.12 -16.48 -3.60
C LEU A 14 37.32 -17.61 -4.26
N THR A 15 37.93 -18.76 -4.50
CA THR A 15 37.23 -19.91 -5.11
C THR A 15 36.19 -20.51 -4.17
N LEU A 16 36.49 -20.59 -2.87
CA LEU A 16 35.51 -21.02 -1.85
C LEU A 16 34.33 -20.06 -1.76
N ALA A 17 34.58 -18.75 -1.76
CA ALA A 17 33.52 -17.74 -1.73
C ALA A 17 32.62 -17.80 -2.97
N LEU A 18 33.21 -17.97 -4.16
CA LEU A 18 32.46 -18.13 -5.40
C LEU A 18 31.60 -19.41 -5.39
N TYR A 19 32.16 -20.52 -4.89
CA TYR A 19 31.42 -21.78 -4.76
C TYR A 19 30.21 -21.68 -3.81
N GLU A 20 30.33 -20.98 -2.69
CA GLU A 20 29.20 -20.76 -1.78
C GLU A 20 28.11 -19.86 -2.40
N THR A 21 28.50 -18.82 -3.14
CA THR A 21 27.53 -17.95 -3.84
C THR A 21 26.75 -18.71 -4.92
N GLU A 22 27.41 -19.61 -5.64
CA GLU A 22 26.77 -20.45 -6.66
C GLU A 22 25.81 -21.46 -6.02
N LYS A 23 26.15 -22.02 -4.84
CA LYS A 23 25.26 -22.92 -4.08
C LYS A 23 24.02 -22.22 -3.54
N LEU A 24 24.13 -20.94 -3.14
CA LEU A 24 22.99 -20.15 -2.68
C LEU A 24 22.08 -19.73 -3.85
N HIS A 25 22.65 -19.42 -5.02
CA HIS A 25 21.88 -19.09 -6.22
C HIS A 25 21.19 -20.31 -6.85
N ASN A 26 21.79 -21.50 -6.73
CA ASN A 26 21.25 -22.76 -7.23
C ASN A 26 20.29 -23.49 -6.28
N HIS A 27 19.91 -22.87 -5.16
CA HIS A 27 18.71 -23.28 -4.43
C HIS A 27 17.45 -22.84 -5.21
N GLN A 28 17.31 -23.35 -6.44
CA GLN A 28 16.01 -23.41 -7.09
C GLN A 28 15.14 -24.24 -6.15
N ALA A 29 14.15 -23.60 -5.54
CA ALA A 29 13.08 -24.29 -4.85
C ALA A 29 12.42 -25.19 -5.89
N ASN A 30 12.79 -26.47 -5.86
CA ASN A 30 12.19 -27.51 -6.67
C ASN A 30 10.82 -27.79 -6.05
N ALA A 31 9.91 -26.85 -6.21
CA ALA A 31 8.52 -27.02 -5.89
C ALA A 31 7.94 -27.87 -7.01
N ASP A 32 7.39 -29.04 -6.66
CA ASP A 32 6.69 -29.88 -7.61
C ASP A 32 5.65 -29.03 -8.37
N PRO A 33 5.53 -29.20 -9.70
CA PRO A 33 4.61 -28.40 -10.48
C PRO A 33 3.17 -28.68 -10.03
N PHE A 34 2.53 -27.67 -9.44
CA PHE A 34 1.10 -27.73 -9.08
C PHE A 34 0.24 -27.48 -10.32
N LEU A 35 -0.61 -28.44 -10.68
CA LEU A 35 -1.57 -28.30 -11.77
C LEU A 35 -2.82 -27.57 -11.28
N ILE A 36 -3.15 -26.44 -11.92
CA ILE A 36 -4.40 -25.72 -11.71
C ILE A 36 -5.34 -26.04 -12.88
N GLU A 37 -6.41 -26.77 -12.61
CA GLU A 37 -7.49 -27.00 -13.56
C GLU A 37 -8.56 -25.90 -13.41
N ILE A 38 -8.89 -25.22 -14.50
CA ILE A 38 -9.89 -24.14 -14.51
C ILE A 38 -11.05 -24.55 -15.41
N TYR A 39 -12.24 -24.62 -14.83
CA TYR A 39 -13.48 -24.95 -15.54
C TYR A 39 -14.32 -23.69 -15.71
N TRP A 40 -14.34 -23.12 -16.92
CA TRP A 40 -15.02 -21.86 -17.22
C TRP A 40 -16.54 -21.99 -17.43
N THR A 41 -17.04 -23.22 -17.54
CA THR A 41 -18.46 -23.50 -17.79
C THR A 41 -19.29 -23.61 -16.51
N THR A 42 -18.63 -23.66 -15.34
CA THR A 42 -19.24 -23.82 -14.03
C THR A 42 -18.76 -22.72 -13.09
N HIS A 43 -19.67 -22.06 -12.37
CA HIS A 43 -19.32 -21.16 -11.28
C HIS A 43 -19.73 -21.80 -9.95
N ASP A 44 -18.87 -21.73 -8.92
CA ASP A 44 -19.20 -22.29 -7.61
C ASP A 44 -20.12 -21.36 -6.80
N TYR A 45 -19.88 -20.05 -6.90
CA TYR A 45 -20.62 -19.04 -6.18
C TYR A 45 -20.56 -17.69 -6.91
N ASN A 46 -21.59 -16.87 -6.70
CA ASN A 46 -21.59 -15.51 -7.19
C ASN A 46 -20.64 -14.66 -6.34
N LEU A 47 -19.66 -14.04 -6.98
CA LEU A 47 -18.81 -13.06 -6.33
C LEU A 47 -19.63 -11.78 -6.10
N HIS A 48 -19.75 -11.37 -4.84
CA HIS A 48 -20.32 -10.09 -4.47
C HIS A 48 -19.20 -9.07 -4.28
N THR A 49 -19.04 -8.19 -5.26
CA THR A 49 -18.05 -7.11 -5.20
C THR A 49 -18.76 -5.81 -4.89
N VAL A 50 -18.40 -5.20 -3.76
CA VAL A 50 -18.93 -3.89 -3.36
C VAL A 50 -17.93 -2.80 -3.69
N ALA A 51 -18.39 -1.76 -4.40
CA ALA A 51 -17.56 -0.61 -4.69
C ALA A 51 -17.30 0.20 -3.39
N SER A 52 -16.04 0.32 -3.01
CA SER A 52 -15.58 1.23 -1.95
C SER A 52 -14.99 2.50 -2.56
N LEU A 53 -15.28 3.66 -1.96
CA LEU A 53 -14.77 4.95 -2.39
C LEU A 53 -14.00 5.63 -1.25
N GLN A 54 -12.78 6.09 -1.53
CA GLN A 54 -12.05 7.01 -0.67
C GLN A 54 -11.85 8.34 -1.37
N VAL A 55 -12.30 9.41 -0.72
CA VAL A 55 -12.03 10.78 -1.16
C VAL A 55 -11.01 11.39 -0.21
N VAL A 56 -9.87 11.79 -0.76
CA VAL A 56 -8.83 12.54 -0.04
C VAL A 56 -9.10 14.03 -0.20
N THR A 57 -8.90 14.80 0.86
CA THR A 57 -9.01 16.26 0.85
C THR A 57 -8.15 16.88 -0.27
N ASN A 58 -8.79 17.52 -1.24
CA ASN A 58 -8.15 18.26 -2.33
C ASN A 58 -8.83 19.63 -2.46
N PRO A 59 -8.11 20.77 -2.47
CA PRO A 59 -8.68 22.10 -2.58
C PRO A 59 -9.64 22.29 -3.76
N LEU A 60 -9.39 21.64 -4.90
CA LEU A 60 -10.29 21.73 -6.06
C LEU A 60 -11.60 20.98 -5.83
N ALA A 61 -11.57 19.87 -5.09
CA ALA A 61 -12.78 19.14 -4.73
C ALA A 61 -13.49 19.78 -3.54
N THR A 62 -12.78 20.33 -2.55
CA THR A 62 -13.36 20.72 -1.25
C THR A 62 -13.77 22.19 -1.15
N ARG A 63 -13.31 23.07 -2.05
CA ARG A 63 -13.66 24.49 -1.99
C ARG A 63 -14.82 24.79 -2.92
N GLU A 64 -15.90 25.36 -2.39
CA GLU A 64 -17.13 25.64 -3.14
C GLU A 64 -16.92 26.53 -4.37
N PHE A 65 -15.97 27.48 -4.31
CA PHE A 65 -15.65 28.34 -5.46
C PHE A 65 -14.92 27.63 -6.59
N SER A 66 -14.43 26.41 -6.36
CA SER A 66 -13.75 25.64 -7.39
C SER A 66 -14.75 25.24 -8.48
N PRO A 67 -14.42 25.43 -9.78
CA PRO A 67 -15.34 25.13 -10.87
C PRO A 67 -15.74 23.64 -10.95
N VAL A 68 -14.98 22.75 -10.31
CA VAL A 68 -15.23 21.30 -10.31
C VAL A 68 -15.91 20.78 -9.05
N HIS A 69 -16.11 21.60 -8.01
CA HIS A 69 -16.63 21.16 -6.71
C HIS A 69 -17.98 20.45 -6.85
N GLN A 70 -18.95 21.12 -7.46
CA GLN A 70 -20.32 20.60 -7.59
C GLN A 70 -20.36 19.33 -8.44
N GLN A 71 -19.63 19.31 -9.57
CA GLN A 71 -19.60 18.16 -10.47
C GLN A 71 -18.96 16.93 -9.81
N VAL A 72 -17.88 17.12 -9.03
CA VAL A 72 -17.23 16.02 -8.30
C VAL A 72 -18.23 15.39 -7.34
N PHE A 73 -18.89 16.15 -6.47
CA PHE A 73 -19.83 15.58 -5.51
C PHE A 73 -21.10 15.01 -6.16
N ALA A 74 -21.57 15.58 -7.27
CA ALA A 74 -22.66 15.00 -8.06
C ALA A 74 -22.28 13.62 -8.61
N ASN A 75 -21.08 13.48 -9.19
CA ASN A 75 -20.59 12.20 -9.72
C ASN A 75 -20.37 11.17 -8.62
N LEU A 76 -19.83 11.58 -7.46
CA LEU A 76 -19.64 10.68 -6.32
C LEU A 76 -20.98 10.15 -5.80
N LYS A 77 -22.03 10.98 -5.79
CA LYS A 77 -23.39 10.55 -5.44
C LYS A 77 -23.96 9.55 -6.46
N GLN A 78 -23.69 9.76 -7.76
CA GLN A 78 -24.13 8.84 -8.81
C GLN A 78 -23.42 7.48 -8.77
N LEU A 79 -22.18 7.42 -8.26
CA LEU A 79 -21.43 6.17 -8.13
C LEU A 79 -22.12 5.16 -7.20
N ASN A 80 -22.98 5.63 -6.29
CA ASN A 80 -23.73 4.81 -5.34
C ASN A 80 -22.84 3.80 -4.59
N ALA A 81 -21.65 4.25 -4.17
CA ALA A 81 -20.71 3.43 -3.43
C ALA A 81 -21.28 3.09 -2.04
N GLU A 82 -21.35 1.81 -1.71
CA GLU A 82 -21.93 1.33 -0.46
C GLU A 82 -21.09 1.76 0.76
N TYR A 83 -19.77 1.70 0.62
CA TYR A 83 -18.82 2.12 1.65
C TYR A 83 -18.01 3.31 1.17
N THR A 84 -18.41 4.50 1.64
CA THR A 84 -17.69 5.75 1.38
C THR A 84 -16.95 6.19 2.62
N ARG A 85 -15.64 6.44 2.49
CA ARG A 85 -14.82 7.04 3.54
C ARG A 85 -14.22 8.38 3.09
N TYR A 86 -14.35 9.37 3.96
CA TYR A 86 -13.65 10.65 3.79
C TYR A 86 -12.34 10.61 4.57
N ALA A 87 -11.22 10.73 3.86
CA ALA A 87 -9.89 10.70 4.45
C ALA A 87 -9.37 12.14 4.58
N VAL A 88 -9.50 12.70 5.78
CA VAL A 88 -8.85 13.96 6.14
C VAL A 88 -7.39 13.68 6.42
N TRP A 89 -6.52 14.23 5.58
CA TRP A 89 -5.11 14.34 5.90
C TRP A 89 -4.82 15.81 6.19
N PHE A 90 -3.72 16.12 6.87
CA PHE A 90 -3.36 17.51 7.23
C PHE A 90 -2.47 18.27 6.20
N PRO A 91 -2.45 18.01 4.87
CA PRO A 91 -1.57 18.78 4.00
C PRO A 91 -2.08 20.21 3.76
N TYR A 92 -3.32 20.55 4.15
CA TYR A 92 -3.92 21.86 3.93
C TYR A 92 -4.35 22.53 5.24
N PRO A 93 -3.53 23.43 5.81
CA PRO A 93 -3.75 24.04 7.13
C PRO A 93 -5.07 24.81 7.31
N LYS A 94 -5.67 25.28 6.21
CA LYS A 94 -6.92 26.06 6.22
C LYS A 94 -8.19 25.21 6.06
N LEU A 95 -8.05 23.90 5.88
CA LEU A 95 -9.17 22.96 5.75
C LEU A 95 -9.32 22.04 6.96
N ALA A 96 -8.35 22.04 7.87
CA ALA A 96 -8.48 21.46 9.20
C ALA A 96 -8.90 22.56 10.17
N VAL A 97 -9.92 22.30 10.99
CA VAL A 97 -10.19 23.12 12.17
C VAL A 97 -9.11 22.76 13.19
N ALA A 98 -8.15 23.65 13.40
CA ALA A 98 -7.38 23.59 14.64
C ALA A 98 -8.38 23.90 15.77
N GLU A 99 -8.39 23.08 16.82
CA GLU A 99 -9.14 23.34 18.05
C GLU A 99 -8.90 24.81 18.45
N LEU A 100 -9.97 25.61 18.54
CA LEU A 100 -9.85 27.05 18.82
C LEU A 100 -9.38 27.31 20.26
N ASP A 101 -9.56 26.33 21.14
CA ASP A 101 -9.12 26.34 22.51
C ASP A 101 -8.04 25.26 22.73
N PRO A 102 -6.98 25.53 23.52
CA PRO A 102 -6.10 24.46 23.99
C PRO A 102 -6.91 23.47 24.84
N PRO A 103 -6.59 22.17 24.83
CA PRO A 103 -7.30 21.16 25.62
C PRO A 103 -7.24 21.54 27.10
N SER A 104 -8.34 22.08 27.63
CA SER A 104 -8.44 22.57 29.00
C SER A 104 -8.77 21.45 30.00
N GLY A 105 -9.15 20.27 29.50
CA GLY A 105 -9.61 19.15 30.31
C GLY A 105 -10.99 19.36 30.95
N ILE A 106 -11.65 20.51 30.74
CA ILE A 106 -12.93 20.85 31.39
C ILE A 106 -14.14 20.33 30.60
N PHE A 107 -14.04 20.23 29.28
CA PHE A 107 -15.12 19.71 28.42
C PHE A 107 -14.59 18.56 27.55
N GLN A 108 -14.74 17.33 28.03
CA GLN A 108 -14.59 16.16 27.18
C GLN A 108 -15.90 15.94 26.44
N CYS A 109 -15.86 16.01 25.10
CA CYS A 109 -16.97 15.58 24.24
C CYS A 109 -17.15 14.07 24.37
N GLY A 110 -17.88 13.63 25.40
CA GLY A 110 -18.14 12.22 25.68
C GLY A 110 -19.19 11.93 26.74
N ASN A 111 -19.88 12.96 27.26
CA ASN A 111 -21.02 12.81 28.17
C ASN A 111 -22.24 13.59 27.66
N VAL A 112 -22.69 13.24 26.46
CA VAL A 112 -24.09 13.40 26.03
C VAL A 112 -24.59 12.07 25.50
#